data_AF-A0A535HM43-F1
#
_entry.id   AF-A0A535HM43-F1
#
_cell.length_a   1.000
_cell.length_b   1.000
_cell.length_c   1.000
_cell.angle_alpha   90.00
_cell.angle_beta   90.00
_cell.angle_gamma   90.00
#
_symmetry.space_group_name_H-M   'P 1'
#
loop_
_entity.id
_entity.type
_entity.pdbx_description
1 polymer ?
#
loop_
_entity_poly.entity_id
_entity_poly.type
_entity_poly.pdbx_seq_one_letter_code
_entity_poly.pdbx_strand_id
1 'polypeptide(L)' 'MLRPHTDAAPGDRRPFAQRLVLPGCIGKQRFTSPGLAHQVAQRMIRRRHIGIRSYRCRFCGAWHLGTPEDRLVPPRRT' A
#
# COMPACT_ATOMS: atom_id res chain seq x y z
N MET A 1 46.81 33.23 4.31
CA MET A 1 46.00 32.23 5.03
C MET A 1 44.90 31.73 4.10
N LEU A 2 45.12 30.61 3.40
CA LEU A 2 44.10 30.01 2.52
C LEU A 2 43.30 28.99 3.33
N ARG A 3 41.97 29.09 3.31
CA ARG A 3 41.07 28.11 3.94
C ARG A 3 40.86 26.94 2.97
N PRO A 4 40.89 25.68 3.42
CA PRO A 4 40.56 24.56 2.55
C PRO A 4 39.05 24.58 2.26
N HIS A 5 38.71 24.39 0.99
CA HIS A 5 37.36 24.13 0.54
C HIS A 5 36.93 22.77 1.08
N THR A 6 35.88 22.73 1.90
CA THR A 6 35.26 21.48 2.31
C THR A 6 34.51 20.92 1.11
N ASP A 7 35.07 19.89 0.47
CA ASP A 7 34.39 19.14 -0.57
C ASP A 7 33.15 18.47 0.05
N ALA A 8 31.97 18.96 -0.36
CA ALA A 8 30.69 18.37 -0.02
C ALA A 8 30.65 16.92 -0.57
N ALA A 9 30.38 15.97 0.30
CA ALA A 9 30.28 14.55 -0.03
C ALA A 9 29.27 14.31 -1.17
N PRO A 10 29.62 13.54 -2.22
CA PRO A 10 28.73 13.31 -3.34
C PRO A 10 27.68 12.28 -2.96
N GLY A 11 26.42 12.70 -3.04
CA GLY A 11 25.32 11.87 -3.54
C GLY A 11 25.00 10.64 -2.73
N ASP A 12 24.14 10.82 -1.73
CA ASP A 12 23.21 9.80 -1.26
C ASP A 12 22.25 9.41 -2.41
N ARG A 13 22.77 8.66 -3.39
CA ARG A 13 22.01 8.05 -4.49
C ARG A 13 21.41 6.72 -4.02
N ARG A 14 20.82 6.68 -2.82
CA ARG A 14 19.91 5.58 -2.51
C ARG A 14 18.83 5.61 -3.59
N PRO A 15 18.69 4.54 -4.42
CA PRO A 15 17.62 4.53 -5.41
C PRO A 15 16.34 4.77 -4.63
N PHE A 16 15.57 5.79 -5.05
CA PHE A 16 14.22 5.98 -4.55
C PHE A 16 13.61 4.60 -4.49
N ALA A 17 13.31 4.10 -3.29
CA ALA A 17 12.68 2.81 -3.12
C ALA A 17 11.31 2.96 -3.80
N GLN A 18 11.28 2.68 -5.10
CA GLN A 18 10.09 2.82 -5.92
C GLN A 18 9.10 1.91 -5.23
N ARG A 19 8.12 2.54 -4.58
CA ARG A 19 7.04 1.84 -3.91
C ARG A 19 6.34 1.11 -5.04
N LEU A 20 6.69 -0.14 -5.29
CA LEU A 20 6.11 -0.96 -6.34
C LEU A 20 4.62 -1.06 -6.02
N VAL A 21 3.83 -0.18 -6.61
CA VAL A 21 2.37 -0.26 -6.55
C VAL A 21 2.02 -1.36 -7.52
N LEU A 22 1.93 -2.58 -7.00
CA LEU A 22 1.56 -3.73 -7.80
C LEU A 22 0.10 -3.57 -8.28
N PRO A 23 -0.26 -4.12 -9.47
CA PRO A 23 -1.56 -3.89 -10.10
C PRO A 23 -2.77 -4.13 -9.18
N GLY A 24 -2.67 -5.10 -8.27
CA GLY A 24 -3.71 -5.42 -7.29
C GLY A 24 -3.92 -4.37 -6.18
N CYS A 25 -3.02 -3.40 -6.05
CA CYS A 25 -3.12 -2.29 -5.10
C CYS A 25 -3.62 -0.99 -5.75
N ILE A 26 -3.63 -0.92 -7.08
CA ILE A 26 -4.05 0.28 -7.80
C ILE A 26 -5.55 0.49 -7.60
N GLY A 27 -5.93 1.71 -7.20
CA GLY A 27 -7.32 2.07 -6.91
C GLY A 27 -7.86 1.54 -5.57
N LYS A 28 -7.12 0.67 -4.85
CA LYS A 28 -7.53 0.18 -3.54
C LYS A 28 -7.01 1.09 -2.44
N GLN A 29 -7.87 1.45 -1.49
CA GLN A 29 -7.46 2.23 -0.33
C GLN A 29 -6.44 1.46 0.52
N ARG A 30 -5.33 2.12 0.85
CA ARG A 30 -4.24 1.57 1.66
C ARG A 30 -4.39 2.03 3.10
N PHE A 31 -4.33 1.07 4.02
CA PHE A 31 -4.36 1.31 5.44
C PHE A 31 -3.06 0.80 6.08
N THR A 32 -2.47 1.60 6.95
CA THR A 32 -1.25 1.24 7.69
C THR A 32 -1.57 0.44 8.95
N SER A 33 -2.75 0.65 9.53
CA SER A 33 -3.21 -0.04 10.74
C SER A 33 -4.28 -1.09 10.44
N PRO A 34 -4.17 -2.30 11.03
CA PRO A 34 -5.22 -3.32 10.93
C PRO A 34 -6.54 -2.85 11.55
N GLY A 35 -6.47 -2.16 12.68
CA GLY A 35 -7.66 -1.69 13.40
C GLY A 35 -8.43 -0.66 12.59
N LEU A 36 -7.72 0.27 11.94
CA LEU A 36 -8.34 1.28 11.09
C LEU A 36 -8.98 0.63 9.84
N ALA A 37 -8.29 -0.32 9.20
CA ALA A 37 -8.87 -1.08 8.09
C ALA A 37 -10.15 -1.83 8.53
N HIS A 38 -10.12 -2.46 9.70
CA HIS A 38 -11.28 -3.18 10.24
C HIS A 38 -12.47 -2.24 10.51
N GLN A 39 -12.23 -1.09 11.15
CA GLN A 39 -13.29 -0.11 11.43
C GLN A 39 -13.92 0.43 10.15
N VAL A 40 -13.12 0.72 9.12
CA VAL A 40 -13.64 1.15 7.81
C VAL A 40 -14.44 0.01 7.16
N ALA A 41 -13.95 -1.23 7.21
CA ALA A 41 -14.70 -2.39 6.71
C ALA A 41 -16.08 -2.50 7.38
N GLN A 42 -16.14 -2.41 8.71
CA GLN A 42 -17.39 -2.45 9.47
C GLN A 42 -18.35 -1.31 9.07
N ARG A 43 -17.82 -0.10 8.88
CA ARG A 43 -18.61 1.04 8.41
C ARG A 43 -19.17 0.83 7.01
N MET A 44 -18.39 0.20 6.11
CA MET A 44 -18.84 -0.12 4.76
C MET A 44 -19.89 -1.23 4.73
N ILE A 45 -19.75 -2.27 5.58
CA ILE A 45 -20.76 -3.32 5.75
C ILE A 45 -22.10 -2.70 6.16
N ARG A 46 -22.10 -1.80 7.15
CA ARG A 46 -23.30 -1.06 7.60
C ARG A 46 -23.97 -0.24 6.48
N ARG A 47 -23.21 0.17 5.46
CA ARG A 47 -23.68 0.94 4.30
C ARG A 47 -24.15 0.07 3.13
N ARG A 48 -24.42 -1.22 3.36
CA ARG A 48 -24.91 -2.22 2.38
C ARG A 48 -23.85 -2.84 1.47
N HIS A 49 -22.55 -2.65 1.74
CA HIS A 49 -21.51 -3.42 1.07
C HIS A 49 -21.28 -4.76 1.80
N ILE A 50 -22.19 -5.70 1.58
CA ILE A 50 -22.18 -7.03 2.22
C ILE A 50 -20.89 -7.77 1.81
N GLY A 51 -20.18 -8.32 2.80
CA GLY A 51 -19.03 -9.20 2.56
C GLY A 51 -17.66 -8.52 2.47
N ILE A 52 -17.54 -7.20 2.61
CA ILE A 52 -16.21 -6.55 2.65
C ILE A 52 -15.44 -7.00 3.90
N ARG A 53 -14.20 -7.47 3.71
CA ARG A 53 -13.27 -7.81 4.78
C ARG A 53 -11.93 -7.10 4.59
N SER A 54 -11.26 -6.78 5.69
CA SER A 54 -9.88 -6.31 5.64
C SER A 54 -8.92 -7.49 5.43
N TYR A 55 -7.89 -7.30 4.61
CA TYR A 55 -6.80 -8.27 4.41
C TYR A 55 -5.46 -7.56 4.31
N ARG A 56 -4.39 -8.25 4.74
CA ARG A 56 -3.02 -7.79 4.55
C ARG A 56 -2.54 -8.22 3.17
N CYS A 57 -2.14 -7.27 2.35
CA CYS A 57 -1.60 -7.58 1.04
C CYS A 57 -0.15 -8.06 1.16
N ARG A 58 0.13 -9.26 0.66
CA ARG A 58 1.48 -9.87 0.66
C ARG A 58 2.51 -9.10 -0.18
N PHE A 59 2.03 -8.23 -1.06
CA PHE A 59 2.83 -7.52 -2.05
C PHE A 59 3.28 -6.15 -1.55
N CYS A 60 2.35 -5.32 -1.07
CA CYS A 60 2.64 -3.97 -0.61
C CYS A 60 2.76 -3.85 0.92
N GLY A 61 2.48 -4.95 1.64
CA GLY A 61 2.50 -5.02 3.11
C GLY A 61 1.38 -4.26 3.82
N ALA A 62 0.60 -3.46 3.11
CA ALA A 62 -0.49 -2.65 3.65
C ALA A 62 -1.79 -3.45 3.81
N TRP A 63 -2.70 -2.90 4.61
CA TRP A 63 -4.05 -3.40 4.78
C TRP A 63 -4.96 -2.82 3.69
N HIS A 64 -5.77 -3.68 3.10
CA HIS A 64 -6.75 -3.34 2.07
C HIS A 64 -8.11 -3.90 2.43
N LEU A 65 -9.14 -3.39 1.75
CA LEU A 65 -10.51 -3.91 1.82
C LEU A 65 -10.82 -4.64 0.53
N GLY A 66 -11.52 -5.76 0.63
CA GLY A 66 -11.98 -6.53 -0.52
C GLY A 66 -13.13 -7.45 -0.18
N THR A 67 -13.82 -7.92 -1.20
CA THR A 67 -14.86 -8.96 -1.08
C THR A 67 -14.23 -10.36 -1.12
N PRO A 68 -14.96 -11.43 -0.77
CA PRO A 68 -14.48 -12.80 -0.97
C PRO A 68 -14.09 -13.07 -2.43
N GLU A 69 -14.78 -12.42 -3.37
CA GLU A 69 -14.52 -12.50 -4.81
C GLU A 69 -13.15 -11.92 -5.17
N ASP A 70 -12.69 -10.85 -4.50
CA ASP A 70 -11.34 -10.30 -4.65
C ASP A 70 -10.23 -11.30 -4.28
N ARG A 71 -10.53 -12.34 -3.49
CA ARG A 71 -9.57 -13.42 -3.20
C ARG A 71 -9.55 -14.52 -4.26
N LEU A 72 -10.63 -14.66 -5.04
CA LEU A 72 -10.84 -15.80 -5.95
C LEU A 72 -10.50 -15.48 -7.41
N VAL A 73 -10.34 -14.20 -7.76
CA VAL A 73 -9.97 -13.82 -9.13
C VAL A 73 -8.45 -13.62 -9.19
N PRO A 74 -7.65 -14.57 -9.73
CA PRO A 74 -6.30 -14.23 -10.17
C PRO A 74 -6.41 -13.07 -11.17
N PRO A 75 -5.42 -12.15 -11.21
CA PRO A 75 -5.51 -10.99 -12.09
C PRO A 75 -5.86 -11.47 -13.51
N ARG A 76 -6.93 -10.93 -14.10
CA ARG A 76 -7.29 -11.21 -15.49
C ARG A 76 -6.09 -10.81 -16.34
N ARG A 77 -5.41 -11.81 -16.92
CA ARG A 77 -4.40 -11.59 -17.96
C ARG A 77 -5.16 -11.07 -19.17
N THR A 78 -5.11 -9.77 -19.39
CA THR A 78 -5.36 -9.17 -20.72
C THR A 78 -4.12 -9.34 -21.57
#